data_AF-A0A8T4P911-F1
#
_entry.id   AF-A0A8T4P911-F1
#
_cell.length_a   1.000
_cell.length_b   1.000
_cell.length_c   1.000
_cell.angle_alpha   90.00
_cell.angle_beta   90.00
_cell.angle_gamma   90.00
#
_symmetry.space_group_name_H-M   'P 1'
#
loop_
_entity.id
_entity.type
_entity.pdbx_description
1 polymer ?
#
loop_
_entity_poly.entity_id
_entity_poly.type
_entity_poly.pdbx_seq_one_letter_code
_entity_poly.pdbx_strand_id
1 'polypeptide(L)'
;MIVKQELVKRIKEYFDLNIYETKVWIALLSKGIASAGEIATISSVPRSRTYDVLESLEKRGFAIVKIGKPVKYIAVKPVEVLEKIKSNTMQEAQEKIKNLSGLKETSEYEELEKLHNTGISPIKAHEITGSLKGRSNIISRIRELVHSAKKEIFISTSVTDFEDKSRVLLPTLEQAAKNNIKVKLALTGPQERIKKIGIRSTLKPGVANSEARLYVADKSEILFMITSDNSDEEIAIWLNSPFFAQSICSMMDNNTRKIK
;
A
#
# COMPACT_ATOMS: atom_id res chain seq x y z
N MET A 1 31.75 10.48 26.46
CA MET A 1 31.95 10.36 24.99
C MET A 1 30.93 11.26 24.31
N ILE A 2 31.36 12.24 23.51
CA ILE A 2 30.43 13.12 22.79
C ILE A 2 30.05 12.43 21.49
N VAL A 3 29.12 11.48 21.57
CA VAL A 3 28.45 10.97 20.38
C VAL A 3 27.54 12.08 19.88
N LYS A 4 27.68 12.51 18.62
CA LYS A 4 26.80 13.51 18.02
C LYS A 4 25.35 13.04 18.20
N GLN A 5 24.48 13.87 18.78
CA GLN A 5 23.08 13.51 19.07
C GLN A 5 22.33 13.00 17.83
N GLU A 6 22.68 13.55 16.66
CA GLU A 6 22.17 13.15 15.37
C GLU A 6 22.51 11.70 15.01
N LEU A 7 23.71 11.21 15.37
CA LEU A 7 24.10 9.83 15.16
C LEU A 7 23.30 8.88 16.04
N VAL A 8 23.05 9.25 17.31
CA VAL A 8 22.20 8.48 18.21
C VAL A 8 20.78 8.37 17.65
N LYS A 9 20.22 9.48 17.14
CA LYS A 9 18.88 9.47 16.54
C LYS A 9 18.81 8.54 15.32
N ARG A 10 19.78 8.61 14.41
CA ARG A 10 19.82 7.74 13.23
C ARG A 10 19.98 6.26 13.59
N ILE A 11 20.89 5.92 14.51
CA ILE A 11 21.11 4.53 14.93
C ILE A 11 19.85 3.96 15.58
N LYS A 12 19.19 4.76 16.43
CA LYS A 12 17.91 4.42 17.04
C LYS A 12 16.88 3.98 15.99
N GLU A 13 16.74 4.78 14.93
CA GLU A 13 15.80 4.52 13.82
C GLU A 13 16.22 3.31 12.98
N TYR A 14 17.49 3.17 12.61
CA TYR A 14 17.95 2.08 11.73
C TYR A 14 17.95 0.70 12.39
N PHE A 15 18.23 0.63 13.69
CA PHE A 15 18.35 -0.63 14.45
C PHE A 15 17.14 -0.89 15.35
N ASP A 16 16.10 -0.06 15.26
CA ASP A 16 14.88 -0.12 16.07
C ASP A 16 15.18 -0.26 17.58
N LEU A 17 16.11 0.56 18.07
CA LEU A 17 16.50 0.59 19.48
C LEU A 17 15.75 1.70 20.21
N ASN A 18 15.62 1.59 21.53
CA ASN A 18 15.25 2.75 22.33
C ASN A 18 16.48 3.66 22.61
N ILE A 19 16.26 4.84 23.19
CA ILE A 19 17.34 5.82 23.43
C ILE A 19 18.40 5.28 24.40
N TYR A 20 17.99 4.52 25.41
CA TYR A 20 18.92 3.94 26.38
C TYR A 20 19.72 2.79 25.77
N GLU A 21 19.06 1.89 25.04
CA GLU A 21 19.70 0.82 24.25
C GLU A 21 20.74 1.38 23.28
N THR A 22 20.40 2.45 22.55
CA THR A 22 21.31 3.08 21.61
C THR A 22 22.56 3.62 22.33
N LYS A 23 22.38 4.34 23.45
CA LYS A 23 23.50 4.90 24.21
C LYS A 23 24.38 3.82 24.83
N VAL A 24 23.79 2.78 25.39
CA VAL A 24 24.49 1.64 26.00
C VAL A 24 25.23 0.84 24.95
N TRP A 25 24.62 0.56 23.79
CA TRP A 25 25.24 -0.19 22.71
C TRP A 25 26.43 0.58 22.10
N ILE A 26 26.29 1.89 21.86
CA ILE A 26 27.39 2.72 21.36
C ILE A 26 28.54 2.79 22.38
N ALA A 27 28.23 2.91 23.67
CA ALA A 27 29.24 2.87 24.73
C ALA A 27 29.96 1.51 24.78
N LEU A 28 29.23 0.41 24.63
CA LEU A 28 29.76 -0.94 24.59
C LEU A 28 30.64 -1.16 23.35
N LEU A 29 30.21 -0.72 22.16
CA LEU A 29 31.00 -0.75 20.93
C LEU A 29 32.33 0.01 21.08
N SER A 30 32.30 1.15 21.77
CA SER A 30 33.48 1.99 21.95
C SER A 30 34.48 1.40 22.94
N LYS A 31 34.01 0.64 23.92
CA LYS A 31 34.85 -0.01 24.94
C LYS A 31 35.25 -1.44 24.57
N GLY A 32 34.52 -2.08 23.67
CA GLY A 32 34.67 -3.47 23.24
C GLY A 32 34.15 -4.47 24.27
N ILE A 33 34.74 -4.48 25.47
CA ILE A 33 34.39 -5.37 26.58
C ILE A 33 34.29 -4.55 27.86
N ALA A 34 33.13 -4.59 28.53
CA ALA A 34 32.90 -3.78 29.73
C ALA A 34 31.87 -4.38 30.69
N SER A 35 32.01 -4.09 31.97
CA SER A 35 30.98 -4.34 32.98
C SER A 35 29.83 -3.33 32.87
N ALA A 36 28.65 -3.68 33.39
CA ALA A 36 27.51 -2.77 33.43
C ALA A 36 27.83 -1.45 34.16
N GLY A 37 28.68 -1.49 35.19
CA GLY A 37 29.12 -0.31 35.92
C GLY A 37 29.95 0.64 35.06
N GLU A 38 30.88 0.12 34.26
CA GLU A 38 31.70 0.89 33.32
C GLU A 38 30.85 1.49 32.20
N ILE A 39 29.90 0.71 31.66
CA ILE A 39 29.02 1.17 30.59
C ILE A 39 28.08 2.27 31.10
N ALA A 40 27.55 2.17 32.31
CA ALA A 40 26.70 3.20 32.91
C ALA A 40 27.43 4.55 32.96
N THR A 41 28.70 4.55 33.36
CA THR A 41 29.54 5.76 33.39
C THR A 41 29.76 6.32 31.97
N ILE A 42 30.05 5.47 30.98
CA ILE A 42 30.35 5.93 29.61
C ILE A 42 29.09 6.43 28.87
N SER A 43 27.98 5.71 29.02
CA SER A 43 26.71 5.96 28.32
C SER A 43 25.85 7.05 28.97
N SER A 44 26.20 7.45 30.20
CA SER A 44 25.41 8.36 31.04
C SER A 44 23.98 7.86 31.29
N VAL A 45 23.77 6.54 31.21
CA VAL A 45 22.52 5.87 31.57
C VAL A 45 22.62 5.42 33.04
N PRO A 46 21.57 5.59 33.86
CA PRO A 46 21.58 5.14 35.24
C PRO A 46 22.00 3.66 35.38
N ARG A 47 22.75 3.32 36.43
CA ARG A 47 23.27 1.95 36.65
C ARG A 47 22.15 0.92 36.67
N SER A 48 21.06 1.18 37.37
CA SER A 48 19.89 0.27 37.42
C SER A 48 19.36 -0.05 36.03
N ARG A 49 19.18 0.98 35.20
CA ARG A 49 18.72 0.83 33.80
C ARG A 49 19.74 0.16 32.89
N THR A 50 21.03 0.31 33.16
CA THR A 50 22.08 -0.25 32.32
C THR A 50 22.07 -1.78 32.34
N TYR A 51 21.70 -2.41 33.46
CA TYR A 51 21.54 -3.86 33.54
C TYR A 51 20.39 -4.35 32.66
N ASP A 52 19.18 -3.80 32.82
CA ASP A 52 18.00 -4.15 32.01
C ASP A 52 18.27 -3.97 30.52
N VAL A 53 18.95 -2.89 30.16
CA VAL A 53 19.26 -2.56 28.76
C VAL A 53 20.29 -3.51 28.18
N LEU A 54 21.32 -3.90 28.94
CA LEU A 54 22.31 -4.87 28.48
C LEU A 54 21.71 -6.27 28.30
N GLU A 55 20.74 -6.66 29.15
CA GLU A 55 19.97 -7.89 28.98
C GLU A 55 19.08 -7.83 27.72
N SER A 56 18.40 -6.71 27.47
CA SER A 56 17.64 -6.50 26.23
C SER A 56 18.53 -6.59 24.99
N LEU A 57 19.69 -5.92 25.02
CA LEU A 57 20.66 -5.95 23.93
C LEU A 57 21.22 -7.36 23.70
N GLU A 58 21.42 -8.16 24.75
CA GLU A 58 21.86 -9.54 24.63
C GLU A 58 20.78 -10.44 23.99
N LYS A 59 19.53 -10.37 24.47
CA LYS A 59 18.39 -11.10 23.86
C LYS A 59 18.20 -10.75 22.39
N ARG A 60 18.40 -9.48 22.04
CA ARG A 60 18.32 -8.98 20.66
C ARG A 60 19.57 -9.27 19.83
N GLY A 61 20.62 -9.83 20.41
CA GLY A 61 21.86 -10.21 19.71
C GLY A 61 22.83 -9.06 19.43
N PHE A 62 22.70 -7.93 20.10
CA PHE A 62 23.60 -6.78 20.01
C PHE A 62 24.82 -6.89 20.94
N ALA A 63 24.72 -7.73 21.97
CA ALA A 63 25.77 -7.97 22.96
C ALA A 63 25.86 -9.45 23.33
N ILE A 64 27.03 -9.87 23.83
CA ILE A 64 27.27 -11.21 24.39
C ILE A 64 27.67 -11.06 25.84
N VAL A 65 27.04 -11.83 26.73
CA VAL A 65 27.45 -11.91 28.14
C VAL A 65 28.71 -12.77 28.25
N LYS A 66 29.74 -12.22 28.87
CA LYS A 66 30.93 -12.94 29.32
C LYS A 66 30.80 -13.21 30.82
N ILE A 67 30.53 -14.47 31.16
CA ILE A 67 30.41 -14.93 32.54
C ILE A 67 31.76 -14.73 33.26
N GLY A 68 31.71 -14.09 34.43
CA GLY A 68 32.87 -13.77 35.25
C GLY A 68 32.48 -12.99 36.51
N LYS A 69 33.45 -12.73 37.39
CA LYS A 69 33.28 -11.86 38.56
C LYS A 69 34.21 -10.65 38.42
N PRO A 70 33.72 -9.45 38.03
CA PRO A 70 32.33 -9.12 37.68
C PRO A 70 31.91 -9.60 36.29
N VAL A 71 30.59 -9.70 36.05
CA VAL A 71 30.00 -10.01 34.73
C VAL A 71 30.36 -8.90 33.74
N LYS A 72 30.76 -9.29 32.52
CA LYS A 72 31.09 -8.35 31.44
C LYS A 72 30.23 -8.62 30.21
N TYR A 73 30.12 -7.61 29.36
CA TYR A 73 29.42 -7.66 28.09
C TYR A 73 30.41 -7.36 26.97
N ILE A 74 30.22 -8.01 25.83
CA ILE A 74 31.02 -7.84 24.62
C ILE A 74 30.10 -7.30 23.53
N ALA A 75 30.50 -6.24 22.82
CA ALA A 75 29.75 -5.75 21.68
C ALA A 75 29.81 -6.78 20.54
N VAL A 76 28.66 -7.14 19.97
CA VAL A 76 28.63 -7.85 18.69
C VAL A 76 28.98 -6.86 17.57
N LYS A 77 29.70 -7.33 16.54
CA LYS A 77 30.12 -6.45 15.45
C LYS A 77 28.89 -5.89 14.72
N PRO A 78 28.86 -4.59 14.34
CA PRO A 78 27.70 -4.00 13.68
C PRO A 78 27.25 -4.74 12.41
N VAL A 79 28.18 -5.33 11.66
CA VAL A 79 27.88 -6.14 10.46
C VAL A 79 27.09 -7.41 10.83
N GLU A 80 27.50 -8.10 11.89
CA GLU A 80 26.80 -9.32 12.36
C GLU A 80 25.42 -8.99 12.91
N VAL A 81 25.30 -7.87 13.66
CA VAL A 81 24.01 -7.36 14.14
C VAL A 81 23.08 -7.04 12.97
N LEU A 82 23.59 -6.36 11.93
CA LEU A 82 22.80 -5.98 10.76
C LEU A 82 22.27 -7.21 10.02
N GLU A 83 23.11 -8.21 9.77
CA GLU A 83 22.68 -9.44 9.09
C GLU A 83 21.66 -10.23 9.92
N LYS A 84 21.82 -10.26 11.25
CA LYS A 84 20.87 -10.90 12.15
C LYS A 84 19.51 -10.20 12.14
N ILE A 85 19.48 -8.87 12.14
CA ILE A 85 18.23 -8.10 12.04
C ILE A 85 17.52 -8.40 10.72
N LYS A 86 18.23 -8.35 9.58
CA LYS A 86 17.65 -8.69 8.28
C LYS A 86 17.03 -10.08 8.27
N SER A 87 17.76 -11.06 8.79
CA SER A 87 17.28 -12.45 8.87
C SER A 87 16.03 -12.57 9.73
N ASN A 88 16.03 -11.98 10.93
CA ASN A 88 14.89 -12.02 11.84
C ASN A 88 13.67 -11.32 11.24
N THR A 89 13.84 -10.13 10.66
CA THR A 89 12.75 -9.39 10.00
C THR A 89 12.17 -10.19 8.84
N MET A 90 13.00 -10.88 8.05
CA MET A 90 12.52 -11.73 6.96
C MET A 90 11.71 -12.91 7.49
N GLN A 91 12.18 -13.56 8.57
CA GLN A 91 11.46 -14.68 9.20
C GLN A 91 10.11 -14.22 9.78
N GLU A 92 10.10 -13.14 10.56
CA GLU A 92 8.87 -12.57 11.12
C GLU A 92 7.86 -12.18 10.04
N ALA A 93 8.34 -11.59 8.93
CA ALA A 93 7.48 -11.26 7.79
C ALA A 93 6.89 -12.52 7.15
N GLN A 94 7.69 -13.57 6.96
CA GLN A 94 7.22 -14.85 6.41
C GLN A 94 6.20 -15.53 7.33
N GLU A 95 6.44 -15.57 8.63
CA GLU A 95 5.49 -16.10 9.62
C GLU A 95 4.18 -15.32 9.61
N LYS A 96 4.25 -13.99 9.55
CA LYS A 96 3.06 -13.14 9.46
C LYS A 96 2.27 -13.38 8.18
N ILE A 97 2.94 -13.50 7.03
CA ILE A 97 2.30 -13.85 5.75
C ILE A 97 1.62 -15.21 5.84
N LYS A 98 2.29 -16.21 6.42
CA LYS A 98 1.73 -17.56 6.61
C LYS A 98 0.46 -17.52 7.46
N ASN A 99 0.50 -16.82 8.59
CA ASN A 99 -0.65 -16.66 9.48
C ASN A 99 -1.82 -15.95 8.79
N LEU A 100 -1.55 -14.88 8.05
CA LEU A 100 -2.57 -14.16 7.28
C LEU A 100 -3.14 -15.01 6.13
N SER A 101 -2.34 -15.87 5.52
CA SER A 101 -2.78 -16.74 4.43
C SER A 101 -3.72 -17.84 4.92
N GLY A 102 -3.45 -18.38 6.11
CA GLY A 102 -4.31 -19.35 6.78
C GLY A 102 -5.57 -18.75 7.43
N LEU A 103 -5.64 -17.42 7.56
CA LEU A 103 -6.75 -16.74 8.23
C LEU A 103 -8.11 -17.07 7.59
N LYS A 104 -8.16 -17.24 6.27
CA LYS A 104 -9.40 -17.55 5.54
C LYS A 104 -10.04 -18.89 5.95
N GLU A 105 -9.26 -19.79 6.53
CA GLU A 105 -9.68 -21.12 6.93
C GLU A 105 -10.04 -21.19 8.42
N THR A 106 -9.99 -20.07 9.15
CA THR A 106 -10.29 -20.04 10.58
C THR A 106 -11.75 -19.68 10.85
N SER A 107 -12.28 -20.18 11.97
CA SER A 107 -13.65 -19.89 12.41
C SER A 107 -13.92 -18.40 12.63
N GLU A 108 -12.91 -17.64 13.04
CA GLU A 108 -12.99 -16.19 13.23
C GLU A 108 -13.22 -15.47 11.89
N TYR A 109 -12.58 -15.92 10.81
CA TYR A 109 -12.80 -15.35 9.49
C TYR A 109 -14.20 -15.69 8.95
N GLU A 110 -14.68 -16.92 9.17
CA GLU A 110 -16.06 -17.29 8.84
C GLU A 110 -17.08 -16.43 9.59
N GLU A 111 -16.81 -16.11 10.86
CA GLU A 111 -17.67 -15.21 11.65
C GLU A 111 -17.66 -13.78 11.10
N LEU A 112 -16.48 -13.26 10.71
CA LEU A 112 -16.37 -11.97 10.04
C LEU A 112 -17.12 -11.94 8.70
N GLU A 113 -17.04 -13.01 7.91
CA GLU A 113 -17.78 -13.13 6.66
C GLU A 113 -19.29 -13.21 6.89
N LYS A 114 -19.73 -13.95 7.92
CA LYS A 114 -21.13 -13.97 8.35
C LYS A 114 -21.59 -12.58 8.75
N LEU A 115 -20.86 -11.85 9.59
CA LEU A 115 -21.21 -10.47 9.96
C LEU A 115 -21.32 -9.54 8.74
N HIS A 116 -20.45 -9.69 7.75
CA HIS A 116 -20.54 -8.94 6.49
C HIS A 116 -21.81 -9.28 5.70
N ASN A 117 -22.20 -10.56 5.65
CA ASN A 117 -23.32 -11.04 4.82
C ASN A 117 -24.68 -11.00 5.53
N THR A 118 -24.71 -11.12 6.86
CA THR A 118 -25.91 -11.20 7.71
C THR A 118 -26.03 -10.01 8.66
N GLY A 119 -25.29 -8.92 8.43
CA GLY A 119 -25.52 -7.65 9.11
C GLY A 119 -27.01 -7.25 9.06
N ILE A 120 -27.44 -6.41 10.01
CA ILE A 120 -28.83 -6.10 10.39
C ILE A 120 -29.75 -5.65 9.21
N SER A 121 -29.20 -5.42 8.02
CA SER A 121 -29.96 -5.39 6.76
C SER A 121 -29.11 -5.97 5.62
N PRO A 122 -29.66 -6.85 4.76
CA PRO A 122 -28.98 -7.26 3.53
C PRO A 122 -28.76 -6.01 2.69
N ILE A 123 -27.50 -5.62 2.50
CA ILE A 123 -27.13 -4.42 1.73
C ILE A 123 -27.71 -4.60 0.33
N LYS A 124 -28.78 -3.87 0.03
CA LYS A 124 -29.38 -3.95 -1.31
C LYS A 124 -28.34 -3.39 -2.29
N ALA A 125 -28.24 -3.92 -3.50
CA ALA A 125 -27.21 -3.46 -4.46
C ALA A 125 -27.18 -1.92 -4.65
N HIS A 126 -28.34 -1.25 -4.54
CA HIS A 126 -28.45 0.21 -4.59
C HIS A 126 -27.99 0.95 -3.32
N GLU A 127 -27.83 0.27 -2.19
CA GLU A 127 -27.27 0.80 -0.94
C GLU A 127 -25.74 0.67 -0.89
N ILE A 128 -25.13 -0.13 -1.77
CA ILE A 128 -23.67 -0.19 -1.93
C ILE A 128 -23.20 1.03 -2.72
N THR A 129 -23.36 2.20 -2.11
CA THR A 129 -22.82 3.48 -2.56
C THR A 129 -21.72 3.89 -1.62
N GLY A 130 -20.52 4.13 -2.15
CA GLY A 130 -19.35 4.44 -1.36
C GLY A 130 -18.65 5.69 -1.87
N SER A 131 -18.24 6.57 -0.96
CA SER A 131 -17.26 7.60 -1.30
C SER A 131 -15.86 7.03 -1.11
N LEU A 132 -15.04 7.16 -2.14
CA LEU A 132 -13.66 6.72 -2.17
C LEU A 132 -12.77 7.95 -2.21
N LYS A 133 -11.85 8.05 -1.26
CA LYS A 133 -10.89 9.14 -1.17
C LYS A 133 -9.47 8.62 -1.32
N GLY A 134 -8.67 9.34 -2.11
CA GLY A 134 -7.25 9.08 -2.30
C GLY A 134 -6.95 8.19 -3.51
N ARG A 135 -5.87 8.55 -4.22
CA ARG A 135 -5.45 7.97 -5.49
C ARG A 135 -5.29 6.45 -5.44
N SER A 136 -4.69 5.91 -4.38
CA SER A 136 -4.48 4.45 -4.24
C SER A 136 -5.78 3.67 -4.13
N ASN A 137 -6.74 4.16 -3.34
CA ASN A 137 -8.04 3.51 -3.14
C ASN A 137 -8.86 3.53 -4.43
N ILE A 138 -8.85 4.66 -5.13
CA ILE A 138 -9.54 4.82 -6.43
C ILE A 138 -8.93 3.90 -7.48
N ILE A 139 -7.59 3.85 -7.60
CA ILE A 139 -6.92 2.94 -8.55
C ILE A 139 -7.21 1.47 -8.23
N SER A 140 -7.23 1.09 -6.94
CA SER A 140 -7.62 -0.26 -6.53
C SER A 140 -9.04 -0.57 -6.99
N ARG A 141 -9.98 0.35 -6.74
CA ARG A 141 -11.38 0.17 -7.13
C ARG A 141 -11.57 0.07 -8.65
N ILE A 142 -10.88 0.92 -9.44
CA ILE A 142 -10.93 0.83 -10.90
C ILE A 142 -10.44 -0.55 -11.35
N ARG A 143 -9.35 -1.06 -10.76
CA ARG A 143 -8.81 -2.38 -11.09
C ARG A 143 -9.80 -3.51 -10.77
N GLU A 144 -10.43 -3.46 -9.60
CA GLU A 144 -11.47 -4.41 -9.20
C GLU A 144 -12.64 -4.40 -10.18
N LEU A 145 -13.13 -3.20 -10.55
CA LEU A 145 -14.23 -3.00 -11.50
C LEU A 145 -13.88 -3.55 -12.89
N VAL A 146 -12.67 -3.31 -13.38
CA VAL A 146 -12.20 -3.87 -14.66
C VAL A 146 -12.04 -5.38 -14.60
N HIS A 147 -11.61 -5.93 -13.47
CA HIS A 147 -11.40 -7.36 -13.28
C HIS A 147 -12.72 -8.14 -13.13
N SER A 148 -13.74 -7.54 -12.51
CA SER A 148 -15.05 -8.16 -12.28
C SER A 148 -15.96 -8.13 -13.52
N ALA A 149 -15.65 -7.29 -14.52
CA ALA A 149 -16.44 -7.12 -15.72
C ALA A 149 -16.54 -8.42 -16.56
N LYS A 150 -17.73 -8.71 -17.08
CA LYS A 150 -18.02 -9.94 -17.83
C LYS A 150 -18.45 -9.70 -19.26
N LYS A 151 -18.97 -8.52 -19.59
CA LYS A 151 -19.58 -8.20 -20.89
C LYS A 151 -18.94 -6.96 -21.51
N GLU A 152 -18.89 -5.86 -20.77
CA GLU A 152 -18.36 -4.61 -21.29
C GLU A 152 -17.76 -3.70 -20.22
N ILE A 153 -16.80 -2.90 -20.65
CA ILE A 153 -16.17 -1.86 -19.85
C ILE A 153 -16.29 -0.55 -20.63
N PHE A 154 -16.84 0.48 -20.00
CA PHE A 154 -16.89 1.83 -20.55
C PHE A 154 -16.08 2.78 -19.68
N ILE A 155 -15.09 3.44 -20.28
CA ILE A 155 -14.25 4.43 -19.60
C ILE A 155 -14.40 5.74 -20.33
N SER A 156 -14.76 6.80 -19.59
CA SER A 156 -14.68 8.17 -20.06
C SER A 156 -13.82 8.97 -19.11
N THR A 157 -12.75 9.60 -19.60
CA THR A 157 -11.89 10.49 -18.79
C THR A 157 -11.03 11.36 -19.70
N SER A 158 -10.21 12.26 -19.15
CA SER A 158 -9.25 13.01 -19.95
C SER A 158 -8.08 12.14 -20.40
N VAL A 159 -7.46 12.52 -21.52
CA VAL A 159 -6.25 11.83 -22.00
C VAL A 159 -5.10 11.91 -21.00
N THR A 160 -5.03 12.99 -20.22
CA THR A 160 -4.02 13.16 -19.16
C THR A 160 -4.27 12.19 -18.00
N ASP A 161 -5.49 12.14 -17.47
CA ASP A 161 -5.86 11.24 -16.37
C ASP A 161 -5.67 9.76 -16.75
N PHE A 162 -6.00 9.40 -17.99
CA PHE A 162 -5.78 8.06 -18.49
C PHE A 162 -4.30 7.71 -18.59
N GLU A 163 -3.46 8.60 -19.14
CA GLU A 163 -2.00 8.38 -19.23
C GLU A 163 -1.39 8.18 -17.84
N ASP A 164 -1.82 8.98 -16.86
CA ASP A 164 -1.44 8.91 -15.45
C ASP A 164 -1.70 7.54 -14.80
N LYS A 165 -2.76 6.87 -15.24
CA LYS A 165 -3.21 5.56 -14.73
C LYS A 165 -2.87 4.40 -15.70
N SER A 166 -2.34 4.71 -16.88
CA SER A 166 -2.16 3.76 -18.00
C SER A 166 -1.27 2.57 -17.65
N ARG A 167 -0.20 2.78 -16.87
CA ARG A 167 0.72 1.71 -16.43
C ARG A 167 -0.02 0.60 -15.68
N VAL A 168 -1.07 0.94 -14.96
CA VAL A 168 -1.87 -0.02 -14.18
C VAL A 168 -3.05 -0.52 -15.02
N LEU A 169 -3.73 0.37 -15.75
CA LEU A 169 -4.99 0.03 -16.43
C LEU A 169 -4.82 -0.68 -17.76
N LEU A 170 -3.80 -0.33 -18.57
CA LEU A 170 -3.62 -0.91 -19.90
C LEU A 170 -3.48 -2.44 -19.86
N PRO A 171 -2.63 -3.05 -19.01
CA PRO A 171 -2.51 -4.51 -18.97
C PRO A 171 -3.84 -5.20 -18.64
N THR A 172 -4.61 -4.64 -17.70
CA THR A 172 -5.91 -5.19 -17.31
C THR A 172 -6.98 -5.03 -18.38
N LEU A 173 -7.00 -3.90 -19.09
CA LEU A 173 -7.96 -3.66 -20.17
C LEU A 173 -7.65 -4.51 -21.40
N GLU A 174 -6.38 -4.70 -21.74
CA GLU A 174 -5.97 -5.58 -22.82
C GLU A 174 -6.29 -7.05 -22.50
N GLN A 175 -6.11 -7.47 -21.25
CA GLN A 175 -6.52 -8.81 -20.82
C GLN A 175 -8.04 -8.98 -20.90
N ALA A 176 -8.81 -7.99 -20.48
CA ALA A 176 -10.27 -8.01 -20.63
C ALA A 176 -10.69 -8.12 -22.10
N ALA A 177 -10.07 -7.32 -22.98
CA ALA A 177 -10.32 -7.38 -24.42
C ALA A 177 -9.98 -8.76 -25.03
N LYS A 178 -8.87 -9.39 -24.60
CA LYS A 178 -8.50 -10.77 -24.99
C LYS A 178 -9.54 -11.81 -24.53
N ASN A 179 -10.19 -11.57 -23.40
CA ASN A 179 -11.26 -12.40 -22.87
C ASN A 179 -12.64 -12.08 -23.51
N ASN A 180 -12.68 -11.43 -24.68
CA ASN A 180 -13.89 -11.02 -25.40
C ASN A 180 -14.79 -10.02 -24.64
N ILE A 181 -14.27 -9.30 -23.65
CA ILE A 181 -14.99 -8.21 -22.99
C ILE A 181 -14.87 -6.95 -23.85
N LYS A 182 -16.00 -6.32 -24.17
CA LYS A 182 -16.02 -5.12 -25.02
C LYS A 182 -15.50 -3.91 -24.24
N VAL A 183 -14.33 -3.40 -24.61
CA VAL A 183 -13.77 -2.18 -24.01
C VAL A 183 -14.05 -0.97 -24.89
N LYS A 184 -14.84 -0.02 -24.38
CA LYS A 184 -15.09 1.27 -25.02
C LYS A 184 -14.38 2.38 -24.23
N LEU A 185 -13.38 2.99 -24.86
CA LEU A 185 -12.57 4.06 -24.29
C LEU A 185 -12.93 5.39 -24.95
N ALA A 186 -13.33 6.37 -24.16
CA ALA A 186 -13.78 7.69 -24.60
C ALA A 186 -12.91 8.75 -23.92
N LEU A 187 -12.06 9.44 -24.67
CA LEU A 187 -11.08 10.35 -24.10
C LEU A 187 -11.31 11.79 -24.53
N THR A 188 -11.13 12.71 -23.58
CA THR A 188 -11.18 14.17 -23.82
C THR A 188 -9.78 14.76 -23.81
N GLY A 189 -9.46 15.63 -24.77
CA GLY A 189 -8.15 16.29 -24.87
C GLY A 189 -7.59 16.32 -26.30
N PRO A 190 -6.31 16.69 -26.46
CA PRO A 190 -5.67 16.82 -27.77
C PRO A 190 -5.74 15.50 -28.57
N GLN A 191 -6.30 15.56 -29.78
CA GLN A 191 -6.52 14.36 -30.62
C GLN A 191 -5.24 13.60 -30.92
N GLU A 192 -4.10 14.28 -31.04
CA GLU A 192 -2.79 13.64 -31.26
C GLU A 192 -2.38 12.70 -30.11
N ARG A 193 -2.64 13.10 -28.85
CA ARG A 193 -2.35 12.26 -27.68
C ARG A 193 -3.28 11.05 -27.64
N ILE A 194 -4.56 11.26 -27.96
CA ILE A 194 -5.55 10.18 -28.00
C ILE A 194 -5.18 9.15 -29.10
N LYS A 195 -4.77 9.61 -30.29
CA LYS A 195 -4.29 8.73 -31.38
C LYS A 195 -3.07 7.91 -30.94
N LYS A 196 -2.13 8.51 -30.19
CA LYS A 196 -0.94 7.78 -29.68
C LYS A 196 -1.32 6.62 -28.75
N ILE A 197 -2.36 6.75 -27.94
CA ILE A 197 -2.88 5.64 -27.10
C ILE A 197 -3.41 4.50 -27.97
N GLY A 198 -4.17 4.83 -29.01
CA GLY A 198 -4.70 3.83 -29.95
C GLY A 198 -3.64 3.12 -30.80
N ILE A 199 -2.50 3.76 -31.04
CA ILE A 199 -1.36 3.12 -31.74
C ILE A 199 -0.61 2.15 -30.80
N ARG A 200 -0.51 2.50 -29.51
CA ARG A 200 0.26 1.74 -28.50
C ARG A 200 -0.52 0.61 -27.84
N SER A 201 -1.82 0.49 -28.11
CA SER A 201 -2.69 -0.51 -27.49
C SER A 201 -3.61 -1.13 -28.54
N THR A 202 -4.19 -2.29 -28.21
CA THR A 202 -5.24 -2.89 -29.05
C THR A 202 -6.58 -2.14 -28.93
N LEU A 203 -6.67 -1.16 -28.03
CA LEU A 203 -7.86 -0.37 -27.77
C LEU A 203 -8.03 0.71 -28.84
N LYS A 204 -9.28 0.95 -29.23
CA LYS A 204 -9.65 2.01 -30.19
C LYS A 204 -10.31 3.16 -29.42
N PRO A 205 -9.54 4.15 -28.92
CA PRO A 205 -10.12 5.28 -28.19
C PRO A 205 -10.95 6.15 -29.14
N GLY A 206 -12.11 6.60 -28.66
CA GLY A 206 -12.92 7.65 -29.25
C GLY A 206 -12.63 9.02 -28.61
N VAL A 207 -13.08 10.08 -29.26
CA VAL A 207 -13.05 11.44 -28.69
C VAL A 207 -14.38 11.70 -27.99
N ALA A 208 -14.30 12.11 -26.73
CA ALA A 208 -15.44 12.56 -25.93
C ALA A 208 -15.52 14.09 -25.91
N ASN A 209 -16.74 14.62 -25.89
CA ASN A 209 -17.03 16.05 -25.72
C ASN A 209 -17.46 16.39 -24.28
N SER A 210 -17.01 15.58 -23.31
CA SER A 210 -17.40 15.69 -21.91
C SER A 210 -16.17 15.55 -21.02
N GLU A 211 -16.08 16.36 -19.97
CA GLU A 211 -15.04 16.25 -18.95
C GLU A 211 -15.39 15.18 -17.88
N ALA A 212 -16.44 14.39 -18.11
CA ALA A 212 -16.82 13.34 -17.19
C ALA A 212 -15.72 12.28 -17.05
N ARG A 213 -15.35 12.03 -15.80
CA ARG A 213 -14.40 11.02 -15.35
C ARG A 213 -15.15 9.87 -14.71
N LEU A 214 -15.41 8.83 -15.48
CA LEU A 214 -16.18 7.67 -15.04
C LEU A 214 -15.66 6.36 -15.63
N TYR A 215 -15.87 5.30 -14.85
CA TYR A 215 -15.49 3.94 -15.16
C TYR A 215 -16.72 3.07 -14.90
N VAL A 216 -17.17 2.32 -15.90
CA VAL A 216 -18.39 1.51 -15.83
C VAL A 216 -18.07 0.09 -16.25
N ALA A 217 -18.58 -0.89 -15.49
CA ALA A 217 -18.56 -2.31 -15.83
C ALA A 217 -19.99 -2.82 -16.02
N ASP A 218 -20.22 -3.56 -17.11
CA ASP A 218 -21.44 -4.31 -17.43
C ASP A 218 -22.75 -3.50 -17.38
N LYS A 219 -22.65 -2.16 -17.46
CA LYS A 219 -23.75 -1.21 -17.21
C LYS A 219 -24.47 -1.42 -15.87
N SER A 220 -23.83 -2.08 -14.91
CA SER A 220 -24.37 -2.31 -13.56
C SER A 220 -23.62 -1.55 -12.48
N GLU A 221 -22.30 -1.41 -12.65
CA GLU A 221 -21.41 -0.82 -11.68
C GLU A 221 -20.72 0.41 -12.28
N ILE A 222 -20.75 1.53 -11.56
CA ILE A 222 -20.13 2.79 -11.99
C ILE A 222 -19.28 3.40 -10.87
N LEU A 223 -18.10 3.88 -11.25
CA LEU A 223 -17.26 4.75 -10.46
C LEU A 223 -17.21 6.11 -11.16
N PHE A 224 -17.62 7.17 -10.46
CA PHE A 224 -17.69 8.53 -10.97
C PHE A 224 -16.81 9.45 -10.12
N MET A 225 -15.82 10.11 -10.72
CA MET A 225 -14.99 11.08 -10.00
C MET A 225 -15.77 12.38 -9.82
N ILE A 226 -15.77 12.93 -8.61
CA ILE A 226 -16.43 14.23 -8.31
C ILE A 226 -15.43 15.40 -8.27
N THR A 227 -14.13 15.10 -8.30
CA THR A 227 -13.06 16.09 -8.34
C THR A 227 -12.49 16.20 -9.76
N SER A 228 -11.99 17.38 -10.13
CA SER A 228 -11.29 17.60 -11.40
C SER A 228 -9.91 16.94 -11.42
N ASP A 229 -9.28 16.88 -12.60
CA ASP A 229 -7.96 16.25 -12.80
C ASP A 229 -6.83 16.90 -11.99
N ASN A 230 -6.98 18.19 -11.63
CA ASN A 230 -5.94 18.99 -10.97
C ASN A 230 -6.16 19.15 -9.45
N SER A 231 -7.08 18.38 -8.86
CA SER A 231 -7.34 18.44 -7.42
C SER A 231 -6.25 17.71 -6.65
N ASP A 232 -5.76 18.31 -5.56
CA ASP A 232 -4.82 17.68 -4.62
C ASP A 232 -5.41 16.42 -3.97
N GLU A 233 -6.74 16.36 -3.86
CA GLU A 233 -7.47 15.20 -3.40
C GLU A 233 -8.34 14.62 -4.52
N GLU A 234 -8.14 13.34 -4.83
CA GLU A 234 -9.06 12.60 -5.69
C GLU A 234 -10.20 12.02 -4.84
N ILE A 235 -11.44 12.33 -5.21
CA ILE A 235 -12.65 11.76 -4.61
C ILE A 235 -13.53 11.18 -5.70
N ALA A 236 -14.01 9.96 -5.46
CA ALA A 236 -14.92 9.25 -6.35
C ALA A 236 -16.14 8.76 -5.59
N ILE A 237 -17.28 8.72 -6.28
CA ILE A 237 -18.48 8.03 -5.83
C ILE A 237 -18.58 6.75 -6.64
N TRP A 238 -18.67 5.63 -5.94
CA TRP A 238 -18.93 4.34 -6.51
C TRP A 238 -20.38 3.93 -6.25
N LEU A 239 -21.07 3.40 -7.26
CA LEU A 239 -22.44 2.92 -7.16
C LEU A 239 -22.61 1.59 -7.91
N ASN A 240 -23.35 0.65 -7.32
CA ASN A 240 -23.83 -0.56 -7.98
C ASN A 240 -25.34 -0.43 -8.30
N SER A 241 -25.64 0.33 -9.36
CA SER A 241 -27.02 0.58 -9.80
C SER A 241 -27.12 0.45 -11.31
N PRO A 242 -27.68 -0.66 -11.82
CA PRO A 242 -27.88 -0.85 -13.25
C PRO A 242 -28.68 0.25 -13.92
N PHE A 243 -29.73 0.74 -13.27
CA PHE A 243 -30.54 1.84 -13.79
C PHE A 243 -29.72 3.12 -14.00
N PHE A 244 -28.91 3.49 -13.00
CA PHE A 244 -28.08 4.69 -13.07
C PHE A 244 -26.93 4.52 -14.06
N ALA A 245 -26.18 3.40 -13.99
CA ALA A 245 -25.07 3.12 -14.89
C ALA A 245 -25.52 3.06 -16.36
N GLN A 246 -26.64 2.42 -16.66
CA GLN A 246 -27.20 2.37 -18.01
C GLN A 246 -27.65 3.75 -18.52
N SER A 247 -28.26 4.58 -17.65
CA SER A 247 -28.67 5.94 -17.99
C SER A 247 -27.46 6.80 -18.35
N ILE A 248 -26.41 6.77 -17.51
CA ILE A 248 -25.16 7.51 -17.75
C ILE A 248 -24.45 7.02 -19.02
N CYS A 249 -24.33 5.71 -19.22
CA CYS A 249 -23.76 5.16 -20.46
C CYS A 249 -24.51 5.64 -21.70
N SER A 250 -25.84 5.67 -21.67
CA SER A 250 -26.66 6.13 -22.80
C SER A 250 -26.44 7.61 -23.10
N MET A 251 -26.31 8.45 -22.07
CA MET A 251 -25.96 9.87 -22.23
C MET A 251 -24.56 10.07 -22.82
N MET A 252 -23.59 9.26 -22.40
CA MET A 252 -22.20 9.35 -22.86
C MET A 252 -21.98 8.77 -24.26
N ASP A 253 -22.75 7.75 -24.64
CA ASP A 253 -22.73 7.18 -25.99
C ASP A 253 -23.09 8.23 -27.06
N ASN A 254 -24.05 9.10 -26.77
CA ASN A 254 -24.43 10.22 -27.65
C ASN A 254 -23.32 11.29 -27.79
N ASN A 255 -22.42 11.37 -26.80
CA ASN A 255 -21.35 12.37 -26.72
C ASN A 255 -19.97 11.85 -27.17
N THR A 256 -19.91 10.63 -27.70
CA THR A 256 -18.65 10.00 -28.16
C THR A 256 -18.60 9.88 -29.68
N ARG A 257 -17.54 10.43 -30.28
CA ARG A 257 -17.29 10.35 -31.73
C ARG A 257 -16.10 9.44 -32.01
N LYS A 258 -16.21 8.62 -33.07
CA LYS A 258 -15.08 7.84 -33.58
C LYS A 258 -14.05 8.78 -34.19
N ILE A 259 -12.78 8.52 -33.94
CA ILE A 259 -11.67 9.21 -34.58
C ILE A 259 -11.63 8.76 -36.04
N LYS A 260 -11.68 9.73 -36.97
CA LYS A 260 -11.40 9.50 -38.39
C LYS A 260 -9.90 9.35 -38.62
#